data_AF-A0A8D3X5G0-F1
#
_entry.id   AF-A0A8D3X5G0-F1
#
_cell.length_a   1.000
_cell.length_b   1.000
_cell.length_c   1.000
_cell.angle_alpha   90.00
_cell.angle_beta   90.00
_cell.angle_gamma   90.00
#
_symmetry.space_group_name_H-M   'P 1'
#
loop_
_entity.id
_entity.type
_entity.pdbx_description
1 polymer ?
#
loop_
_entity_poly.entity_id
_entity_poly.type
_entity_poly.pdbx_seq_one_letter_code
_entity_poly.pdbx_strand_id
1 'polypeptide(L)'
;MSCDGNLWLENPIDTPYAASIAIKAAGLQGKKQGIRFLRRLQEVVFLEKQNVTEESVLIQCAKHVGLDVNEFVKDLHSDYAAKAFQCDLKITSEMDVDEIPTLVFFNEKVEEEGIKISGYYSYETYVHIIKEMLEIDPDPACLPPLRSFLSYFQFVASKEVAVVYGLSLEEAEKELKKLQLQQVVERVPVKYGTFWRSTEKSC
;
A
#
# COMPACT_ATOMS: atom_id res chain seq x y z
N MET A 1 -7.95 -4.60 -7.42
CA MET A 1 -7.46 -3.23 -7.66
C MET A 1 -7.09 -3.08 -9.14
N SER A 2 -7.10 -1.87 -9.70
CA SER A 2 -6.72 -1.66 -11.11
C SER A 2 -5.23 -1.87 -11.32
N CYS A 3 -4.84 -2.57 -12.39
CA CYS A 3 -3.49 -2.60 -12.90
C CYS A 3 -3.51 -2.60 -14.44
N ASP A 4 -2.55 -1.93 -15.08
CA ASP A 4 -2.40 -1.96 -16.53
C ASP A 4 -1.19 -2.80 -16.96
N GLY A 5 -1.47 -4.04 -17.38
CA GLY A 5 -0.46 -4.99 -17.84
C GLY A 5 0.27 -4.58 -19.13
N ASN A 6 -0.19 -3.56 -19.85
CA ASN A 6 0.53 -3.05 -21.03
C ASN A 6 1.93 -2.50 -20.68
N LEU A 7 2.19 -2.21 -19.40
CA LEU A 7 3.52 -1.87 -18.89
C LEU A 7 4.60 -2.83 -19.42
N TRP A 8 4.33 -4.14 -19.43
CA TRP A 8 5.31 -5.14 -19.86
C TRP A 8 5.65 -5.10 -21.35
N LEU A 9 4.81 -4.47 -22.16
CA LEU A 9 5.02 -4.31 -23.61
C LEU A 9 5.62 -2.94 -23.95
N GLU A 10 5.29 -1.92 -23.16
CA GLU A 10 5.59 -0.52 -23.47
C GLU A 10 6.82 0.01 -22.70
N ASN A 11 6.97 -0.33 -21.42
CA ASN A 11 8.04 0.17 -20.54
C ASN A 11 8.37 -0.85 -19.43
N PRO A 12 8.98 -2.01 -19.78
CA PRO A 12 9.15 -3.12 -18.86
C PRO A 12 10.10 -2.81 -17.69
N ILE A 13 9.90 -3.50 -16.58
CA ILE A 13 10.75 -3.42 -15.38
C ILE A 13 11.96 -4.34 -15.60
N ASP A 14 13.15 -3.74 -15.72
CA ASP A 14 14.37 -4.47 -16.12
C ASP A 14 15.14 -5.08 -14.93
N THR A 15 14.93 -4.54 -13.73
CA THR A 15 15.71 -4.87 -12.53
C THR A 15 14.79 -5.26 -11.37
N PRO A 16 14.88 -6.50 -10.85
CA PRO A 16 13.89 -7.02 -9.89
C PRO A 16 14.05 -6.46 -8.46
N TYR A 17 15.20 -5.87 -8.12
CA TYR A 17 15.51 -5.43 -6.75
C TYR A 17 15.47 -3.91 -6.54
N ALA A 18 15.50 -3.10 -7.60
CA ALA A 18 15.62 -1.64 -7.50
C ALA A 18 14.45 -1.03 -6.69
N ALA A 19 13.22 -1.44 -7.00
CA ALA A 19 12.02 -1.03 -6.27
C ALA A 19 12.08 -1.41 -4.78
N SER A 20 12.52 -2.64 -4.47
CA SER A 20 12.64 -3.12 -3.09
C SER A 20 13.68 -2.36 -2.29
N ILE A 21 14.84 -2.07 -2.88
CA ILE A 21 15.89 -1.25 -2.24
C ILE A 21 15.39 0.18 -2.03
N ALA A 22 14.68 0.77 -3.00
CA ALA A 22 14.11 2.10 -2.86
C ALA A 22 13.08 2.18 -1.71
N ILE A 23 12.24 1.16 -1.55
CA ILE A 23 11.33 1.06 -0.41
C ILE A 23 12.10 1.04 0.92
N LYS A 24 13.24 0.33 0.97
CA LYS A 24 14.10 0.30 2.16
C LYS A 24 14.78 1.64 2.43
N ALA A 25 15.31 2.29 1.41
CA ALA A 25 15.87 3.64 1.50
C ALA A 25 14.84 4.64 2.06
N ALA A 26 13.60 4.64 1.54
CA ALA A 26 12.51 5.45 2.09
C ALA A 26 12.19 5.10 3.56
N GLY A 27 12.28 3.81 3.91
CA GLY A 27 12.06 3.32 5.26
C GLY A 27 13.10 3.79 6.29
N LEU A 28 14.32 4.16 5.86
CA LEU A 28 15.36 4.72 6.74
C LEU A 28 14.96 6.09 7.33
N GLN A 29 14.07 6.82 6.64
CA GLN A 29 13.47 8.06 7.15
C GLN A 29 12.24 7.81 8.04
N GLY A 30 11.93 6.55 8.34
CA GLY A 30 10.87 6.12 9.25
C GLY A 30 9.84 5.18 8.61
N LYS A 31 9.30 4.26 9.42
CA LYS A 31 8.34 3.23 8.96
C LYS A 31 7.13 3.81 8.22
N LYS A 32 6.55 4.90 8.73
CA LYS A 32 5.40 5.58 8.08
C LYS A 32 5.76 6.15 6.71
N GLN A 33 6.96 6.69 6.56
CA GLN A 33 7.45 7.24 5.31
C GLN A 33 7.71 6.13 4.28
N GLY A 34 8.29 5.00 4.69
CA GLY A 34 8.42 3.81 3.86
C GLY A 34 7.07 3.28 3.35
N ILE A 35 6.04 3.23 4.20
CA ILE A 35 4.68 2.81 3.79
C ILE A 35 4.07 3.77 2.77
N ARG A 36 4.21 5.09 2.99
CA ARG A 36 3.73 6.11 2.03
C ARG A 36 4.45 5.98 0.68
N PHE A 37 5.76 5.79 0.71
CA PHE A 37 6.56 5.58 -0.50
C PHE A 37 6.12 4.32 -1.24
N LEU A 38 5.97 3.18 -0.55
CA LEU A 38 5.47 1.94 -1.14
C LEU A 38 4.11 2.15 -1.82
N ARG A 39 3.17 2.82 -1.14
CA ARG A 39 1.86 3.13 -1.72
C ARG A 39 1.98 3.96 -3.00
N ARG A 40 2.79 5.02 -3.00
CA ARG A 40 3.00 5.85 -4.19
C ARG A 40 3.66 5.07 -5.32
N LEU A 41 4.64 4.22 -5.00
CA LEU A 41 5.32 3.36 -5.97
C LEU A 41 4.33 2.39 -6.64
N GLN A 42 3.42 1.80 -5.87
CA GLN A 42 2.36 0.94 -6.36
C GLN A 42 1.38 1.68 -7.28
N GLU A 43 0.99 2.91 -6.95
CA GLU A 43 0.14 3.74 -7.82
C GLU A 43 0.84 4.01 -9.17
N VAL A 44 2.12 4.37 -9.12
CA VAL A 44 2.93 4.73 -10.29
C VAL A 44 3.14 3.54 -11.23
N VAL A 45 3.41 2.34 -10.68
CA VAL A 45 3.56 1.14 -11.51
C VAL A 45 2.21 0.61 -12.05
N PHE A 46 1.17 0.54 -11.22
CA PHE A 46 -0.08 -0.12 -11.61
C PHE A 46 -1.04 0.78 -12.38
N LEU A 47 -1.03 2.09 -12.12
CA LEU A 47 -1.99 3.04 -12.70
C LEU A 47 -1.36 3.91 -13.78
N GLU A 48 -0.10 4.31 -13.60
CA GLU A 48 0.58 5.26 -14.48
C GLU A 48 1.55 4.58 -15.48
N LYS A 49 1.72 3.26 -15.39
CA LYS A 49 2.63 2.44 -16.22
C LYS A 49 4.07 3.00 -16.28
N GLN A 50 4.56 3.53 -15.17
CA GLN A 50 5.94 4.01 -15.10
C GLN A 50 6.88 2.87 -14.71
N ASN A 51 8.11 2.91 -15.24
CA ASN A 51 9.15 1.97 -14.88
C ASN A 51 9.75 2.35 -13.51
N VAL A 52 9.43 1.56 -12.50
CA VAL A 52 9.90 1.76 -11.12
C VAL A 52 11.34 1.29 -10.86
N THR A 53 12.10 0.97 -11.91
CA THR A 53 13.56 0.82 -11.84
C THR A 53 14.30 2.11 -12.18
N GLU A 54 13.63 3.08 -12.82
CA GLU A 54 14.23 4.36 -13.15
C GLU A 54 14.39 5.24 -11.90
N GLU A 55 15.63 5.65 -11.62
CA GLU A 55 15.94 6.50 -10.47
C GLU A 55 15.16 7.82 -10.49
N SER A 56 14.91 8.41 -11.66
CA SER A 56 14.04 9.57 -11.83
C SER A 56 12.62 9.35 -11.31
N VAL A 57 12.02 8.18 -11.58
CA VAL A 57 10.68 7.81 -11.12
C VAL A 57 10.68 7.60 -9.60
N LEU A 58 11.72 6.95 -9.07
CA LEU A 58 11.89 6.74 -7.63
C LEU A 58 12.04 8.07 -6.86
N ILE A 59 12.86 8.99 -7.38
CA ILE A 59 13.06 10.34 -6.82
C ILE A 59 11.74 11.14 -6.86
N GLN A 60 10.97 11.05 -7.95
CA GLN A 60 9.67 11.71 -8.04
C GLN A 60 8.68 11.16 -7.00
N CYS A 61 8.67 9.84 -6.78
CA CYS A 61 7.88 9.22 -5.71
C CYS A 61 8.29 9.74 -4.34
N ALA A 62 9.59 9.77 -4.04
CA ALA A 62 10.16 10.29 -2.79
C ALA A 62 9.74 11.74 -2.53
N LYS A 63 9.86 12.60 -3.55
CA LYS A 63 9.42 14.00 -3.49
C LYS A 63 7.91 14.12 -3.25
N HIS A 64 7.11 13.30 -3.92
CA HIS A 64 5.65 13.33 -3.79
C HIS A 64 5.17 12.99 -2.38
N VAL A 65 5.81 12.02 -1.71
CA VAL A 65 5.43 11.62 -0.34
C VAL A 65 6.14 12.43 0.75
N GLY A 66 6.93 13.43 0.37
CA GLY A 66 7.59 14.35 1.29
C GLY A 66 8.81 13.77 2.03
N LEU A 67 9.59 12.90 1.38
CA LEU A 67 10.91 12.50 1.90
C LEU A 67 11.94 13.63 1.77
N ASP A 68 12.98 13.59 2.58
CA ASP A 68 14.23 14.27 2.24
C ASP A 68 14.83 13.56 1.03
N VAL A 69 14.71 14.21 -0.13
CA VAL A 69 15.14 13.64 -1.41
C VAL A 69 16.67 13.46 -1.45
N ASN A 70 17.43 14.35 -0.80
CA ASN A 70 18.90 14.24 -0.83
C ASN A 70 19.37 13.03 -0.03
N GLU A 71 18.80 12.82 1.16
CA GLU A 71 19.08 11.61 1.94
C GLU A 71 18.57 10.36 1.26
N PHE A 72 17.36 10.39 0.67
CA PHE A 72 16.82 9.26 -0.10
C PHE A 72 17.74 8.81 -1.24
N VAL A 73 18.29 9.76 -2.02
CA VAL A 73 19.23 9.45 -3.12
C VAL A 73 20.53 8.84 -2.60
N LYS A 74 21.07 9.34 -1.48
CA LYS A 74 22.25 8.73 -0.85
C LYS A 74 21.95 7.30 -0.38
N ASP A 75 20.81 7.11 0.28
CA ASP A 75 20.40 5.83 0.83
C ASP A 75 20.08 4.79 -0.24
N LEU A 76 19.59 5.21 -1.40
CA LEU A 76 19.30 4.33 -2.54
C LEU A 76 20.54 3.56 -3.00
N HIS A 77 21.71 4.17 -2.91
CA HIS A 77 23.01 3.58 -3.29
C HIS A 77 23.81 3.11 -2.07
N SER A 78 23.19 3.07 -0.88
CA SER A 78 23.88 2.70 0.37
C SER A 78 23.84 1.19 0.64
N ASP A 79 24.86 0.71 1.34
CA ASP A 79 24.86 -0.65 1.90
C ASP A 79 23.73 -0.86 2.92
N TYR A 80 23.23 0.20 3.55
CA TYR A 80 22.20 0.11 4.59
C TYR A 80 20.86 -0.32 4.00
N ALA A 81 20.42 0.29 2.89
CA ALA A 81 19.19 -0.08 2.22
C ALA A 81 19.27 -1.52 1.66
N ALA A 82 20.42 -1.89 1.08
CA ALA A 82 20.68 -3.24 0.60
C ALA A 82 20.64 -4.28 1.74
N LYS A 83 21.30 -4.01 2.88
CA LYS A 83 21.25 -4.87 4.07
C LYS A 83 19.84 -4.99 4.64
N ALA A 84 19.09 -3.89 4.70
CA ALA A 84 17.70 -3.92 5.15
C ALA A 84 16.82 -4.78 4.23
N PHE A 85 17.04 -4.75 2.92
CA PHE A 85 16.37 -5.66 1.99
C PHE A 85 16.76 -7.12 2.20
N GLN A 86 18.05 -7.42 2.43
CA GLN A 86 18.50 -8.77 2.75
C GLN A 86 17.91 -9.30 4.07
N CYS A 87 17.75 -8.43 5.08
CA CYS A 87 17.06 -8.79 6.32
C CYS A 87 15.60 -9.18 6.07
N ASP A 88 14.88 -8.46 5.22
CA ASP A 88 13.51 -8.83 4.82
C ASP A 88 13.47 -10.23 4.18
N LEU A 89 14.38 -10.50 3.22
CA LEU A 89 14.46 -11.83 2.58
C LEU A 89 14.79 -12.93 3.58
N LYS A 90 15.66 -12.64 4.56
CA LYS A 90 15.98 -13.57 5.64
C LYS A 90 14.76 -13.86 6.50
N ILE A 91 13.99 -12.83 6.87
CA ILE A 91 12.75 -12.99 7.64
C ILE A 91 11.73 -13.80 6.83
N THR A 92 11.57 -13.53 5.53
CA THR A 92 10.71 -14.33 4.64
C THR A 92 11.09 -15.81 4.69
N SER A 93 12.39 -16.14 4.62
CA SER A 93 12.87 -17.51 4.72
C SER A 93 12.71 -18.12 6.12
N GLU A 94 12.95 -17.36 7.19
CA GLU A 94 12.79 -17.82 8.58
C GLU A 94 11.32 -18.10 8.93
N MET A 95 10.40 -17.36 8.30
CA MET A 95 8.95 -17.55 8.44
C MET A 95 8.37 -18.59 7.46
N ASP A 96 9.24 -19.30 6.72
CA ASP A 96 8.86 -20.32 5.74
C ASP A 96 7.88 -19.80 4.68
N VAL A 97 8.02 -18.54 4.25
CA VAL A 97 7.12 -17.93 3.26
C VAL A 97 7.67 -18.16 1.85
N ASP A 98 6.95 -18.95 1.06
CA ASP A 98 7.28 -19.38 -0.30
C ASP A 98 6.37 -18.78 -1.40
N GLU A 99 5.21 -18.24 -1.00
CA GLU A 99 4.25 -17.55 -1.86
C GLU A 99 4.02 -16.11 -1.39
N ILE A 100 3.64 -15.20 -2.30
CA ILE A 100 3.19 -13.84 -1.96
C ILE A 100 1.85 -13.51 -2.63
N PRO A 101 0.94 -12.79 -1.95
CA PRO A 101 1.07 -12.25 -0.58
C PRO A 101 0.83 -13.32 0.51
N THR A 102 1.51 -13.17 1.65
CA THR A 102 1.30 -14.01 2.85
C THR A 102 1.22 -13.14 4.08
N LEU A 103 0.28 -13.45 4.97
CA LEU A 103 0.18 -12.88 6.31
C LEU A 103 0.60 -13.92 7.33
N VAL A 104 1.46 -13.50 8.27
CA VAL A 104 1.89 -14.30 9.41
C VAL A 104 1.40 -13.60 10.67
N PHE A 105 0.68 -14.33 11.51
CA PHE A 105 0.12 -13.83 12.74
C PHE A 105 0.78 -14.50 13.94
N PHE A 106 1.05 -13.72 14.98
CA PHE A 106 1.54 -14.19 16.27
C PHE A 106 0.62 -13.65 17.37
N ASN A 107 0.35 -14.46 18.39
CA ASN A 107 -0.37 -14.01 19.58
C ASN A 107 0.61 -13.72 20.73
N GLU A 108 0.06 -13.37 21.90
CA GLU A 108 0.86 -13.04 23.09
C GLU A 108 1.48 -14.29 23.75
N LYS A 109 0.99 -15.48 23.42
CA LYS A 109 1.44 -16.75 23.98
C LYS A 109 2.65 -17.24 23.18
N VAL A 110 3.84 -16.87 23.63
CA VAL A 110 5.12 -17.18 22.96
C VAL A 110 5.36 -18.69 22.75
N GLU A 111 4.67 -19.55 23.50
CA GLU A 111 4.73 -21.02 23.34
C GLU A 111 3.89 -21.53 22.16
N GLU A 112 2.93 -20.76 21.67
CA GLU A 112 2.09 -21.12 20.53
C GLU A 112 2.76 -20.74 19.20
N GLU A 113 2.62 -21.61 18.21
CA GLU A 113 3.15 -21.36 16.86
C GLU A 113 2.35 -20.26 16.16
N GLY A 114 3.03 -19.50 15.29
CA GLY A 114 2.38 -18.50 14.46
C GLY A 114 1.51 -19.12 13.36
N ILE A 115 0.44 -18.44 12.99
CA ILE A 115 -0.43 -18.85 11.88
C ILE A 115 0.03 -18.16 10.60
N LYS A 116 0.31 -18.93 9.54
CA LYS A 116 0.66 -18.44 8.20
C LYS A 116 -0.48 -18.70 7.23
N ILE A 117 -0.91 -17.67 6.50
CA ILE A 117 -1.90 -17.77 5.42
C ILE A 117 -1.34 -17.15 4.14
N SER A 118 -1.20 -17.97 3.10
CA SER A 118 -0.67 -17.56 1.79
C SER A 118 -1.80 -17.45 0.76
N GLY A 119 -1.82 -16.36 0.00
CA GLY A 119 -2.79 -16.10 -1.06
C GLY A 119 -3.72 -14.91 -0.78
N TYR A 120 -4.65 -14.69 -1.71
CA TYR A 120 -5.59 -13.56 -1.67
C TYR A 120 -6.98 -14.02 -1.19
N TYR A 121 -7.29 -13.75 0.08
CA TYR A 121 -8.58 -14.08 0.69
C TYR A 121 -9.47 -12.85 0.95
N SER A 122 -10.72 -13.12 1.34
CA SER A 122 -11.67 -12.06 1.70
C SER A 122 -11.32 -11.45 3.07
N TYR A 123 -11.86 -10.26 3.33
CA TYR A 123 -11.66 -9.54 4.60
C TYR A 123 -12.05 -10.41 5.81
N GLU A 124 -13.16 -11.14 5.66
CA GLU A 124 -13.79 -11.99 6.66
C GLU A 124 -12.88 -13.17 7.06
N THR A 125 -12.08 -13.70 6.12
CA THR A 125 -11.10 -14.74 6.43
C THR A 125 -10.05 -14.22 7.42
N TYR A 126 -9.52 -13.02 7.21
CA TYR A 126 -8.53 -12.44 8.12
C TYR A 126 -9.15 -12.07 9.48
N VAL A 127 -10.39 -11.56 9.48
CA VAL A 127 -11.13 -11.30 10.73
C VAL A 127 -11.32 -12.58 11.52
N HIS A 128 -11.69 -13.68 10.86
CA HIS A 128 -11.86 -14.98 11.51
C HIS A 128 -10.57 -15.47 12.16
N ILE A 129 -9.44 -15.39 11.46
CA ILE A 129 -8.12 -15.75 12.03
C ILE A 129 -7.81 -14.90 13.27
N ILE A 130 -8.04 -13.58 13.21
CA ILE A 130 -7.81 -12.70 14.36
C ILE A 130 -8.69 -13.11 15.55
N LYS A 131 -9.97 -13.43 15.33
CA LYS A 131 -10.88 -13.88 16.38
C LYS A 131 -10.43 -15.21 17.00
N GLU A 132 -10.02 -16.17 16.17
CA GLU A 132 -9.51 -17.45 16.64
C GLU A 132 -8.26 -17.28 17.49
N MET A 133 -7.32 -16.45 17.04
CA MET A 133 -6.07 -16.21 17.78
C MET A 133 -6.23 -15.45 19.08
N LEU A 134 -7.24 -14.58 19.15
CA LEU A 134 -7.57 -13.83 20.36
C LEU A 134 -8.47 -14.61 21.32
N GLU A 135 -9.07 -15.73 20.87
CA GLU A 135 -10.08 -16.50 21.62
C GLU A 135 -11.29 -15.66 22.10
N ILE A 136 -11.52 -14.51 21.44
CA ILE A 136 -12.62 -13.58 21.72
C ILE A 136 -13.20 -13.05 20.42
N ASP A 137 -14.42 -12.50 20.50
CA ASP A 137 -15.04 -11.75 19.40
C ASP A 137 -15.00 -10.25 19.72
N PRO A 138 -13.93 -9.52 19.33
CA PRO A 138 -13.83 -8.09 19.60
C PRO A 138 -14.70 -7.28 18.64
N ASP A 139 -15.33 -6.25 19.17
CA ASP A 139 -16.04 -5.27 18.34
C ASP A 139 -15.04 -4.46 17.49
N PRO A 140 -15.31 -4.27 16.18
CA PRO A 140 -14.48 -3.45 15.33
C PRO A 140 -14.54 -1.98 15.76
N ALA A 141 -13.42 -1.27 15.62
CA ALA A 141 -13.35 0.15 15.93
C ALA A 141 -14.28 0.97 15.02
N CYS A 142 -14.82 2.06 15.58
CA CYS A 142 -15.63 3.01 14.81
C CYS A 142 -14.84 3.58 13.63
N LEU A 143 -15.46 3.57 12.44
CA LEU A 143 -14.85 4.14 11.24
C LEU A 143 -14.81 5.67 11.31
N PRO A 144 -13.73 6.32 10.84
CA PRO A 144 -13.70 7.76 10.71
C PRO A 144 -14.68 8.23 9.62
N PRO A 145 -15.14 9.49 9.67
CA PRO A 145 -15.93 10.08 8.57
C PRO A 145 -15.21 9.94 7.22
N LEU A 146 -15.96 9.72 6.14
CA LEU A 146 -15.41 9.51 4.79
C LEU A 146 -14.44 10.64 4.36
N ARG A 147 -14.78 11.90 4.67
CA ARG A 147 -13.89 13.05 4.40
C ARG A 147 -12.54 12.95 5.12
N SER A 148 -12.55 12.52 6.39
CA SER A 148 -11.32 12.32 7.18
C SER A 148 -10.48 11.17 6.62
N PHE A 149 -11.12 10.08 6.19
CA PHE A 149 -10.44 8.98 5.50
C PHE A 149 -9.78 9.44 4.20
N LEU A 150 -10.49 10.20 3.37
CA LEU A 150 -9.98 10.76 2.11
C LEU A 150 -8.82 11.73 2.34
N SER A 151 -8.94 12.61 3.34
CA SER A 151 -7.86 13.54 3.71
C SER A 151 -6.64 12.80 4.28
N TYR A 152 -6.82 11.68 4.98
CA TYR A 152 -5.67 10.91 5.47
C TYR A 152 -4.94 10.16 4.35
N PHE A 153 -5.68 9.43 3.50
CA PHE A 153 -5.09 8.58 2.46
C PHE A 153 -4.76 9.31 1.15
N GLN A 154 -5.35 10.50 0.93
CA GLN A 154 -5.12 11.40 -0.20
C GLN A 154 -5.48 10.85 -1.60
N PHE A 155 -5.33 9.55 -1.87
CA PHE A 155 -5.65 8.93 -3.15
C PHE A 155 -6.15 7.49 -2.98
N VAL A 156 -7.44 7.26 -3.25
CA VAL A 156 -8.11 5.98 -2.98
C VAL A 156 -9.00 5.52 -4.12
N ALA A 157 -9.13 4.22 -4.32
CA ALA A 157 -10.06 3.61 -5.27
C ALA A 157 -11.50 3.60 -4.73
N SER A 158 -12.49 3.65 -5.62
CA SER A 158 -13.89 3.38 -5.24
C SER A 158 -14.04 2.05 -4.49
N LYS A 159 -13.25 1.03 -4.88
CA LYS A 159 -13.26 -0.29 -4.24
C LYS A 159 -12.74 -0.27 -2.81
N GLU A 160 -11.75 0.58 -2.50
CA GLU A 160 -11.23 0.72 -1.13
C GLU A 160 -12.30 1.33 -0.22
N VAL A 161 -12.97 2.39 -0.69
CA VAL A 161 -14.09 3.02 0.04
C VAL A 161 -15.24 2.03 0.24
N ALA A 162 -15.61 1.29 -0.80
CA ALA A 162 -16.66 0.28 -0.72
C ALA A 162 -16.36 -0.78 0.36
N VAL A 163 -15.14 -1.31 0.38
CA VAL A 163 -14.74 -2.35 1.35
C VAL A 163 -14.67 -1.78 2.77
N VAL A 164 -14.02 -0.63 2.97
CA VAL A 164 -13.83 -0.04 4.31
C VAL A 164 -15.17 0.34 4.95
N TYR A 165 -16.10 0.91 4.17
CA TYR A 165 -17.38 1.41 4.68
C TYR A 165 -18.54 0.42 4.54
N GLY A 166 -18.27 -0.82 4.13
CA GLY A 166 -19.32 -1.85 3.97
C GLY A 166 -20.38 -1.47 2.94
N LEU A 167 -20.01 -0.74 1.89
CA LEU A 167 -20.90 -0.26 0.83
C LEU A 167 -20.77 -1.13 -0.42
N SER A 168 -21.81 -1.16 -1.24
CA SER A 168 -21.66 -1.58 -2.63
C SER A 168 -20.78 -0.59 -3.40
N LEU A 169 -20.22 -1.03 -4.54
CA LEU A 169 -19.39 -0.17 -5.38
C LEU A 169 -20.17 1.04 -5.90
N GLU A 170 -21.45 0.86 -6.22
CA GLU A 170 -22.34 1.93 -6.70
C GLU A 170 -22.63 2.98 -5.62
N GLU A 171 -22.87 2.53 -4.38
CA GLU A 171 -23.07 3.42 -3.23
C GLU A 171 -21.80 4.21 -2.90
N ALA A 172 -20.64 3.55 -2.89
CA ALA A 172 -19.36 4.21 -2.68
C ALA A 172 -19.13 5.30 -3.75
N GLU A 173 -19.37 5.00 -5.03
CA GLU A 173 -19.29 6.00 -6.10
C GLU A 173 -20.28 7.15 -5.93
N LYS A 174 -21.51 6.86 -5.47
CA LYS A 174 -22.53 7.89 -5.23
C LYS A 174 -22.07 8.86 -4.15
N GLU A 175 -21.54 8.36 -3.03
CA GLU A 175 -21.01 9.22 -1.96
C GLU A 175 -19.79 10.03 -2.43
N LEU A 176 -18.88 9.41 -3.19
CA LEU A 176 -17.70 10.11 -3.73
C LEU A 176 -18.07 11.18 -4.77
N LYS A 177 -19.10 10.95 -5.59
CA LYS A 177 -19.64 11.96 -6.53
C LYS A 177 -20.26 13.15 -5.78
N LYS A 178 -20.95 12.92 -4.64
CA LYS A 178 -21.42 14.04 -3.80
C LYS A 178 -20.25 14.88 -3.28
N LEU A 179 -19.18 14.24 -2.82
CA LEU A 179 -17.97 14.93 -2.35
C LEU A 179 -17.23 15.64 -3.50
N GLN A 180 -17.28 15.11 -4.71
CA GLN A 180 -16.77 15.77 -5.91
C GLN A 180 -17.52 17.08 -6.20
N LEU A 181 -18.85 17.08 -6.09
CA LEU A 181 -19.67 18.30 -6.25
C LEU A 181 -19.36 19.36 -5.19
N GLN A 182 -18.90 18.92 -4.01
CA GLN A 182 -18.43 19.79 -2.92
C GLN A 182 -16.95 20.20 -3.06
N GLN A 183 -16.29 19.82 -4.16
CA GLN A 183 -14.87 20.10 -4.42
C GLN A 183 -13.89 19.52 -3.38
N VAL A 184 -14.29 18.45 -2.67
CA VAL A 184 -13.46 17.75 -1.67
C VAL A 184 -12.56 16.68 -2.31
N VAL A 185 -13.00 16.14 -3.46
CA VAL A 185 -12.24 15.14 -4.23
C VAL A 185 -12.28 15.42 -5.72
N GLU A 186 -11.21 15.04 -6.39
CA GLU A 186 -11.10 14.97 -7.84
C GLU A 186 -11.26 13.52 -8.30
N ARG A 187 -12.06 13.32 -9.36
CA ARG A 187 -12.26 12.00 -9.96
C ARG A 187 -11.13 11.69 -10.95
N VAL A 188 -10.45 10.56 -10.77
CA VAL A 188 -9.34 10.09 -11.61
C VAL A 188 -9.71 8.73 -12.21
N PRO A 189 -10.23 8.68 -13.46
CA PRO A 189 -10.49 7.44 -14.16
C PRO A 189 -9.18 6.67 -14.43
N VAL A 190 -9.21 5.36 -14.23
CA VAL A 190 -8.09 4.44 -14.55
C VAL A 190 -8.60 3.31 -15.44
N LYS A 191 -7.70 2.43 -15.93
CA LYS A 191 -8.08 1.34 -16.84
C LYS A 191 -9.23 0.47 -16.31
N TYR A 192 -9.21 0.13 -15.03
CA TYR A 192 -10.26 -0.65 -14.37
C TYR A 192 -10.82 0.08 -13.13
N GLY A 193 -11.86 0.87 -13.33
CA GLY A 193 -12.57 1.58 -12.26
C GLY A 193 -12.11 3.03 -12.11
N THR A 194 -12.29 3.57 -10.90
CA THR A 194 -12.05 5.00 -10.61
C THR A 194 -11.29 5.16 -9.31
N PHE A 195 -10.31 6.06 -9.31
CA PHE A 195 -9.65 6.58 -8.12
C PHE A 195 -10.11 8.02 -7.83
N TRP A 196 -9.91 8.45 -6.60
CA TRP A 196 -10.37 9.73 -6.08
C TRP A 196 -9.23 10.37 -5.31
N ARG A 197 -8.83 11.56 -5.74
CA ARG A 197 -7.77 12.36 -5.11
C ARG A 197 -8.40 13.39 -4.19
N SER A 198 -7.98 13.46 -2.94
CA SER A 198 -8.41 14.54 -2.04
C SER A 198 -7.82 15.86 -2.51
N THR A 199 -8.65 16.90 -2.55
CA THR A 199 -8.21 18.28 -2.79
C THR A 199 -7.81 18.98 -1.50
N GLU A 200 -8.12 18.35 -0.35
CA GLU A 200 -7.82 18.85 0.98
C GLU A 200 -6.41 18.42 1.37
N LYS A 201 -5.52 19.38 1.58
CA LYS A 201 -4.21 19.09 2.14
C LYS A 201 -4.39 18.49 3.53
N SER A 202 -3.75 17.35 3.77
CA SER A 202 -3.59 16.82 5.12
C SER A 202 -2.89 17.88 5.98
N CYS A 203 -3.54 18.31 7.07
CA CYS A 203 -2.92 19.12 8.12
C CYS A 203 -1.82 18.32 8.82
#